data_AF-F2J3J3-F1
#
_entry.id   AF-F2J3J3-F1
#
_cell.length_a   1.000
_cell.length_b   1.000
_cell.length_c   1.000
_cell.angle_alpha   90.00
_cell.angle_beta   90.00
_cell.angle_gamma   90.00
#
_symmetry.space_group_name_H-M   'P 1'
#
loop_
_entity.id
_entity.type
_entity.pdbx_description
1 polymer ?
#
loop_
_entity_poly.entity_id
_entity_poly.type
_entity_poly.pdbx_seq_one_letter_code
_entity_poly.pdbx_strand_id
1 'polypeptide(L)'
;MSLADFRDAPWGKSHAAYGKGALAMSPAPEYATSEVVLSSLYRVIGLPGVNERSVPPQGTWLQARIRNAREKASKPSNGTLDPDAFDTLLNAVLESPKRSNQSAKRFLQVTPLVPQLALFSGSPRLAGNPWTPGTLVRRMIWLGSPNRSAAEETWKYLFGALAVCEDDDIFARFIQSEVEAWLPEPNWEFVPAPPEAMPDCPDVGGGAFPARQFVQDLNSVIAAKDLLTRRQWTSLLEAVLRLGTVAHVVWLCEVHSRVWTCLSEALNGTGPRSAADARARMYPDRFSFLPLSNKPLPGIRDSISRYLTARLGINATLWALEEVGAAPANVLGSANGLAEVCDQVRSFCTGARSSEIRDTVDDLVDRETRTLLCRKGIGSNINEFVTYSLQQRQTANPRLRGYDQGYLLRKQGPHTNSPWIVSPGPVAIIALVHCSLAGVAGPRSVHRLAQHLAEYGVAMDHRDIPQNELGHQLRMLGLVLDSPDAESGMLLVPPFRPNTIKGATE
;
A
#
# COMPACT_ATOMS: atom_id res chain seq x y z
N MET A 1 15.28 -27.92 6.56
CA MET A 1 15.65 -27.52 5.20
C MET A 1 17.10 -27.10 5.30
N SER A 2 17.94 -27.59 4.41
CA SER A 2 19.38 -27.29 4.38
C SER A 2 19.68 -26.09 3.47
N LEU A 3 20.93 -25.61 3.48
CA LEU A 3 21.43 -24.66 2.49
C LEU A 3 21.36 -25.26 1.08
N ALA A 4 21.60 -26.56 0.94
CA ALA A 4 21.46 -27.26 -0.33
C ALA A 4 20.00 -27.25 -0.83
N ASP A 5 19.03 -27.55 0.03
CA ASP A 5 17.60 -27.48 -0.31
C ASP A 5 17.20 -26.05 -0.73
N PHE A 6 17.74 -25.04 -0.04
CA PHE A 6 17.53 -23.63 -0.39
C PHE A 6 18.16 -23.28 -1.75
N ARG A 7 19.37 -23.78 -2.03
CA ARG A 7 20.03 -23.61 -3.32
C ARG A 7 19.19 -24.20 -4.45
N ASP A 8 18.48 -25.30 -4.24
CA ASP A 8 17.63 -25.89 -5.29
C ASP A 8 16.32 -25.10 -5.49
N ALA A 9 15.71 -24.59 -4.42
CA ALA A 9 14.43 -23.89 -4.46
C ALA A 9 14.43 -22.56 -3.67
N PRO A 10 15.18 -21.53 -4.10
CA PRO A 10 15.47 -20.33 -3.31
C PRO A 10 14.24 -19.44 -3.03
N TRP A 11 13.18 -19.60 -3.83
CA TRP A 11 11.92 -18.86 -3.68
C TRP A 11 10.82 -19.64 -2.97
N GLY A 12 11.02 -20.95 -2.72
CA GLY A 12 9.98 -21.84 -2.19
C GLY A 12 9.72 -21.63 -0.71
N LYS A 13 10.78 -21.63 0.11
CA LYS A 13 10.69 -21.41 1.55
C LYS A 13 11.84 -20.55 2.03
N SER A 14 11.52 -19.47 2.74
CA SER A 14 12.52 -18.66 3.43
C SER A 14 12.81 -19.23 4.82
N HIS A 15 14.01 -18.96 5.33
CA HIS A 15 14.41 -19.28 6.69
C HIS A 15 13.45 -18.64 7.71
N ALA A 16 13.17 -19.32 8.83
CA ALA A 16 12.19 -18.86 9.82
C ALA A 16 12.57 -17.51 10.44
N ALA A 17 13.87 -17.30 10.73
CA ALA A 17 14.40 -16.03 11.23
C ALA A 17 14.28 -14.86 10.23
N TYR A 18 14.14 -15.15 8.92
CA TYR A 18 13.80 -14.14 7.92
C TYR A 18 12.29 -13.89 7.91
N GLY A 19 11.49 -14.97 7.78
CA GLY A 19 10.04 -14.86 7.56
C GLY A 19 9.23 -14.35 8.76
N LYS A 20 9.73 -14.56 9.98
CA LYS A 20 9.11 -14.06 11.23
C LYS A 20 9.51 -12.62 11.58
N GLY A 21 10.38 -12.00 10.78
CA GLY A 21 10.78 -10.60 10.96
C GLY A 21 9.60 -9.63 10.96
N ALA A 22 9.65 -8.63 11.85
CA ALA A 22 8.71 -7.52 11.83
C ALA A 22 8.76 -6.76 10.49
N LEU A 23 9.92 -6.75 9.84
CA LEU A 23 10.14 -6.13 8.53
C LEU A 23 10.20 -7.13 7.38
N ALA A 24 9.74 -8.37 7.59
CA ALA A 24 9.51 -9.28 6.47
C ALA A 24 8.39 -8.73 5.56
N MET A 25 8.58 -8.83 4.24
CA MET A 25 7.58 -8.43 3.25
C MET A 25 6.44 -9.46 3.20
N SER A 26 5.50 -9.34 4.14
CA SER A 26 4.37 -10.25 4.33
C SER A 26 3.05 -9.47 4.52
N PRO A 27 1.99 -9.76 3.73
CA PRO A 27 1.98 -10.69 2.59
C PRO A 27 2.88 -10.19 1.45
N ALA A 28 3.37 -11.12 0.62
CA ALA A 28 4.15 -10.76 -0.56
C ALA A 28 3.23 -10.02 -1.56
N PRO A 29 3.59 -8.79 -1.99
CA PRO A 29 2.76 -8.02 -2.89
C PRO A 29 2.61 -8.69 -4.26
N GLU A 30 1.41 -8.61 -4.81
CA GLU A 30 1.10 -8.95 -6.20
C GLU A 30 0.22 -7.85 -6.81
N TYR A 31 -0.27 -8.08 -8.03
CA TYR A 31 -1.22 -7.17 -8.67
C TYR A 31 -2.31 -6.68 -7.70
N ALA A 32 -2.42 -5.37 -7.55
CA ALA A 32 -3.55 -4.68 -6.97
C ALA A 32 -3.62 -3.24 -7.52
N THR A 33 -4.82 -2.68 -7.49
CA THR A 33 -5.09 -1.25 -7.67
C THR A 33 -5.57 -0.67 -6.35
N SER A 34 -5.70 0.65 -6.21
CA SER A 34 -6.21 1.28 -4.99
C SER A 34 -7.57 0.70 -4.56
N GLU A 35 -8.50 0.54 -5.50
CA GLU A 35 -9.80 -0.09 -5.26
C GLU A 35 -9.67 -1.53 -4.73
N VAL A 36 -8.74 -2.32 -5.28
CA VAL A 36 -8.50 -3.71 -4.81
C VAL A 36 -7.93 -3.71 -3.40
N VAL A 37 -7.04 -2.75 -3.07
CA VAL A 37 -6.53 -2.60 -1.70
C VAL A 37 -7.67 -2.26 -0.74
N LEU A 38 -8.54 -1.32 -1.11
CA LEU A 38 -9.67 -0.91 -0.28
C LEU A 38 -10.73 -2.02 -0.15
N SER A 39 -11.09 -2.72 -1.24
CA SER A 39 -11.97 -3.90 -1.17
C SER A 39 -11.41 -4.98 -0.25
N SER A 40 -10.11 -5.24 -0.34
CA SER A 40 -9.44 -6.20 0.54
C SER A 40 -9.43 -5.75 2.00
N LEU A 41 -9.27 -4.44 2.23
CA LEU A 41 -9.34 -3.84 3.56
C LEU A 41 -10.72 -4.03 4.18
N TYR A 42 -11.82 -3.76 3.47
CA TYR A 42 -13.19 -4.05 3.95
C TYR A 42 -13.31 -5.52 4.40
N ARG A 43 -12.82 -6.46 3.59
CA ARG A 43 -12.86 -7.90 3.94
C ARG A 43 -12.09 -8.21 5.21
N VAL A 44 -10.88 -7.67 5.35
CA VAL A 44 -9.99 -7.95 6.48
C VAL A 44 -10.48 -7.34 7.79
N ILE A 45 -11.14 -6.18 7.74
CA ILE A 45 -11.54 -5.42 8.94
C ILE A 45 -12.98 -5.66 9.37
N GLY A 46 -13.87 -6.06 8.47
CA GLY A 46 -15.30 -6.01 8.75
C GLY A 46 -16.21 -7.05 8.10
N LEU A 47 -15.69 -8.01 7.30
CA LEU A 47 -16.52 -9.05 6.68
C LEU A 47 -16.01 -10.44 7.09
N PRO A 48 -16.43 -10.96 8.25
CA PRO A 48 -15.89 -12.20 8.81
C PRO A 48 -16.11 -13.39 7.87
N GLY A 49 -15.08 -14.24 7.74
CA GLY A 49 -15.11 -15.42 6.89
C GLY A 49 -14.92 -15.17 5.39
N VAL A 50 -14.94 -13.91 4.93
CA VAL A 50 -14.73 -13.57 3.52
C VAL A 50 -13.24 -13.48 3.22
N ASN A 51 -12.81 -14.18 2.18
CA ASN A 51 -11.42 -14.14 1.71
C ASN A 51 -11.35 -13.87 0.21
N GLU A 52 -10.16 -13.53 -0.27
CA GLU A 52 -9.95 -13.11 -1.66
C GLU A 52 -10.35 -14.17 -2.70
N ARG A 53 -10.30 -15.46 -2.32
CA ARG A 53 -10.65 -16.59 -3.18
C ARG A 53 -12.17 -16.75 -3.33
N SER A 54 -12.98 -16.33 -2.37
CA SER A 54 -14.44 -16.43 -2.45
C SER A 54 -15.08 -15.34 -3.29
N VAL A 55 -14.37 -14.23 -3.55
CA VAL A 55 -14.93 -13.04 -4.23
C VAL A 55 -15.34 -13.32 -5.70
N PRO A 56 -14.51 -13.94 -6.57
CA PRO A 56 -14.93 -14.20 -7.95
C PRO A 56 -16.13 -15.14 -8.12
N PRO A 57 -16.21 -16.26 -7.37
CA PRO A 57 -17.43 -17.08 -7.34
C PRO A 57 -18.67 -16.30 -6.89
N GLN A 58 -18.55 -15.44 -5.87
CA GLN A 58 -19.68 -14.64 -5.38
C GLN A 58 -20.20 -13.64 -6.43
N GLY A 59 -19.31 -12.98 -7.18
CA GLY A 59 -19.73 -12.12 -8.30
C GLY A 59 -20.45 -12.88 -9.41
N THR A 60 -19.98 -14.09 -9.73
CA THR A 60 -20.65 -14.96 -10.72
C THR A 60 -22.03 -15.40 -10.23
N TRP A 61 -22.13 -15.76 -8.95
CA TRP A 61 -23.39 -16.15 -8.31
C TRP A 61 -24.40 -15.00 -8.30
N LEU A 62 -23.97 -13.79 -7.92
CA LEU A 62 -24.83 -12.60 -7.90
C LEU A 62 -25.39 -12.30 -9.30
N GLN A 63 -24.54 -12.31 -10.33
CA GLN A 63 -24.99 -12.10 -11.71
C GLN A 63 -26.00 -13.16 -12.17
N ALA A 64 -25.82 -14.42 -11.78
CA ALA A 64 -26.80 -15.47 -12.07
C ALA A 64 -28.11 -15.25 -11.32
N ARG A 65 -28.05 -14.81 -10.06
CA ARG A 65 -29.23 -14.48 -9.25
C ARG A 65 -30.03 -13.33 -9.85
N ILE A 66 -29.36 -12.25 -10.28
CA ILE A 66 -29.99 -11.10 -10.96
C ILE A 66 -30.67 -11.54 -12.25
N ARG A 67 -29.99 -12.33 -13.09
CA ARG A 67 -30.57 -12.85 -14.35
C ARG A 67 -31.83 -13.68 -14.10
N ASN A 68 -31.79 -14.60 -13.15
CA ASN A 68 -32.94 -15.43 -12.80
C ASN A 68 -34.12 -14.60 -12.27
N ALA A 69 -33.84 -13.52 -11.53
CA ALA A 69 -34.86 -12.62 -11.00
C ALA A 69 -35.53 -11.80 -12.12
N ARG A 70 -34.75 -11.35 -13.12
CA ARG A 70 -35.27 -10.71 -14.35
C ARG A 70 -36.23 -11.63 -15.11
N GLU A 71 -35.81 -12.87 -15.35
CA GLU A 71 -36.61 -13.88 -16.07
C GLU A 71 -37.93 -14.20 -15.35
N LYS A 72 -37.94 -14.19 -14.02
CA LYS A 72 -39.11 -14.49 -13.19
C LYS A 72 -39.93 -13.27 -12.79
N ALA A 73 -39.53 -12.07 -13.24
CA ALA A 73 -40.08 -10.79 -12.79
C ALA A 73 -40.21 -10.68 -11.26
N SER A 74 -39.25 -11.25 -10.52
CA SER A 74 -39.24 -11.26 -9.06
C SER A 74 -38.17 -10.32 -8.52
N LYS A 75 -38.42 -9.71 -7.36
CA LYS A 75 -37.46 -8.82 -6.67
C LYS A 75 -37.21 -9.30 -5.24
N PRO A 76 -36.03 -9.03 -4.65
CA PRO A 76 -35.83 -9.25 -3.23
C PRO A 76 -36.84 -8.43 -2.41
N SER A 77 -37.31 -8.99 -1.29
CA SER A 77 -38.37 -8.39 -0.47
C SER A 77 -38.04 -7.01 0.06
N ASN A 78 -36.75 -6.76 0.33
CA ASN A 78 -36.27 -5.55 1.00
C ASN A 78 -35.56 -4.59 0.03
N GLY A 79 -35.52 -4.90 -1.27
CA GLY A 79 -34.89 -4.05 -2.29
C GLY A 79 -35.89 -3.06 -2.90
N THR A 80 -35.44 -1.82 -3.09
CA THR A 80 -36.23 -0.79 -3.77
C THR A 80 -36.19 -0.98 -5.28
N LEU A 81 -35.00 -1.31 -5.81
CA LEU A 81 -34.79 -1.48 -7.24
C LEU A 81 -35.34 -2.82 -7.75
N ASP A 82 -35.92 -2.78 -8.96
CA ASP A 82 -36.16 -3.99 -9.72
C ASP A 82 -34.82 -4.60 -10.23
N PRO A 83 -34.83 -5.86 -10.71
CA PRO A 83 -33.61 -6.50 -11.18
C PRO A 83 -32.89 -5.79 -12.34
N ASP A 84 -33.59 -5.10 -13.24
CA ASP A 84 -32.99 -4.39 -14.37
C ASP A 84 -32.30 -3.09 -13.90
N ALA A 85 -32.94 -2.36 -13.00
CA ALA A 85 -32.39 -1.16 -12.38
C ALA A 85 -31.18 -1.49 -11.49
N PHE A 86 -31.22 -2.60 -10.75
CA PHE A 86 -30.08 -3.06 -9.95
C PHE A 86 -28.90 -3.51 -10.84
N ASP A 87 -29.18 -4.22 -11.94
CA ASP A 87 -28.14 -4.57 -12.93
C ASP A 87 -27.49 -3.30 -13.53
N THR A 88 -28.29 -2.26 -13.79
CA THR A 88 -27.82 -0.97 -14.28
C THR A 88 -26.98 -0.22 -13.23
N LEU A 89 -27.41 -0.23 -11.96
CA LEU A 89 -26.63 0.33 -10.85
C LEU A 89 -25.22 -0.27 -10.81
N LEU A 90 -25.12 -1.61 -10.90
CA LEU A 90 -23.83 -2.30 -10.83
C LEU A 90 -22.97 -2.11 -12.09
N ASN A 91 -23.56 -2.23 -13.28
CA ASN A 91 -22.80 -2.28 -14.53
C ASN A 91 -22.66 -0.93 -15.26
N ALA A 92 -23.27 0.15 -14.75
CA ALA A 92 -23.14 1.49 -15.35
C ALA A 92 -22.78 2.57 -14.33
N VAL A 93 -23.45 2.59 -13.16
CA VAL A 93 -23.24 3.65 -12.17
C VAL A 93 -22.02 3.38 -11.29
N LEU A 94 -21.88 2.13 -10.83
CA LEU A 94 -20.78 1.71 -9.95
C LEU A 94 -19.62 1.05 -10.70
N GLU A 95 -19.72 0.87 -12.03
CA GLU A 95 -18.71 0.14 -12.81
C GLU A 95 -17.35 0.82 -12.71
N SER A 96 -16.35 0.05 -12.26
CA SER A 96 -14.95 0.44 -12.34
C SER A 96 -14.48 0.34 -13.79
N PRO A 97 -13.90 1.40 -14.38
CA PRO A 97 -13.50 1.38 -15.79
C PRO A 97 -12.53 0.24 -16.09
N LYS A 98 -12.84 -0.55 -17.12
CA LYS A 98 -11.95 -1.60 -17.62
C LYS A 98 -10.71 -0.98 -18.26
N ARG A 99 -9.57 -1.66 -18.09
CA ARG A 99 -8.34 -1.30 -18.81
C ARG A 99 -8.43 -1.73 -20.26
N SER A 100 -7.70 -1.05 -21.15
CA SER A 100 -7.63 -1.37 -22.58
C SER A 100 -7.27 -2.83 -22.89
N ASN A 101 -6.47 -3.47 -22.02
CA ASN A 101 -5.95 -4.83 -22.21
C ASN A 101 -6.63 -5.87 -21.31
N GLN A 102 -7.60 -5.45 -20.49
CA GLN A 102 -8.32 -6.38 -19.62
C GLN A 102 -9.37 -7.12 -20.45
N SER A 103 -9.32 -8.46 -20.45
CA SER A 103 -10.31 -9.25 -21.18
C SER A 103 -11.72 -8.87 -20.73
N ALA A 104 -12.67 -8.84 -21.66
CA ALA A 104 -14.09 -8.63 -21.39
C ALA A 104 -14.74 -9.78 -20.56
N LYS A 105 -13.95 -10.73 -20.03
CA LYS A 105 -14.44 -11.77 -19.12
C LYS A 105 -15.25 -11.11 -17.99
N ARG A 106 -16.42 -11.70 -17.74
CA ARG A 106 -17.53 -11.20 -16.91
C ARG A 106 -17.21 -11.17 -15.41
N PHE A 107 -16.08 -10.61 -15.00
CA PHE A 107 -15.87 -10.33 -13.58
C PHE A 107 -16.43 -8.94 -13.26
N LEU A 108 -17.37 -8.90 -12.31
CA LEU A 108 -18.02 -7.68 -11.87
C LEU A 108 -17.03 -6.84 -11.06
N GLN A 109 -16.57 -5.74 -11.64
CA GLN A 109 -15.67 -4.80 -10.97
C GLN A 109 -16.40 -3.48 -10.72
N VAL A 110 -16.62 -3.16 -9.45
CA VAL A 110 -17.34 -1.95 -9.03
C VAL A 110 -16.50 -1.14 -8.05
N THR A 111 -16.74 0.17 -7.98
CA THR A 111 -16.11 1.03 -6.99
C THR A 111 -16.48 0.55 -5.57
N PRO A 112 -15.53 0.35 -4.65
CA PRO A 112 -15.80 -0.10 -3.28
C PRO A 112 -16.31 1.03 -2.38
N LEU A 113 -17.47 1.62 -2.72
CA LEU A 113 -18.06 2.73 -1.98
C LEU A 113 -18.58 2.33 -0.60
N VAL A 114 -19.15 1.14 -0.49
CA VAL A 114 -19.73 0.61 0.74
C VAL A 114 -19.19 -0.80 1.00
N PRO A 115 -19.14 -1.26 2.27
CA PRO A 115 -18.56 -2.55 2.62
C PRO A 115 -19.09 -3.75 1.81
N GLN A 116 -20.42 -3.82 1.62
CA GLN A 116 -21.08 -4.97 1.03
C GLN A 116 -20.64 -5.26 -0.43
N LEU A 117 -20.16 -4.24 -1.15
CA LEU A 117 -19.61 -4.40 -2.51
C LEU A 117 -18.33 -5.26 -2.53
N ALA A 118 -17.59 -5.31 -1.41
CA ALA A 118 -16.38 -6.10 -1.30
C ALA A 118 -16.63 -7.61 -1.21
N LEU A 119 -17.88 -8.06 -1.08
CA LEU A 119 -18.24 -9.49 -1.08
C LEU A 119 -18.03 -10.15 -2.45
N PHE A 120 -18.20 -9.39 -3.52
CA PHE A 120 -18.24 -9.91 -4.88
C PHE A 120 -17.34 -9.15 -5.86
N SER A 121 -16.67 -8.09 -5.40
CA SER A 121 -15.82 -7.25 -6.24
C SER A 121 -14.44 -6.94 -5.65
N GLY A 122 -13.55 -6.42 -6.51
CA GLY A 122 -12.22 -5.97 -6.12
C GLY A 122 -11.28 -7.09 -5.66
N SER A 123 -11.30 -8.25 -6.33
CA SER A 123 -10.34 -9.34 -6.09
C SER A 123 -9.03 -9.11 -6.87
N PRO A 124 -7.85 -9.37 -6.27
CA PRO A 124 -6.56 -9.32 -6.95
C PRO A 124 -6.42 -10.31 -8.11
N ARG A 125 -7.02 -11.51 -8.00
CA ARG A 125 -6.99 -12.55 -9.04
C ARG A 125 -8.33 -13.27 -9.13
N LEU A 126 -8.68 -13.71 -10.33
CA LEU A 126 -9.92 -14.44 -10.57
C LEU A 126 -9.86 -15.93 -10.16
N ALA A 127 -8.67 -16.46 -9.88
CA ALA A 127 -8.45 -17.87 -9.56
C ALA A 127 -7.17 -18.07 -8.73
N GLY A 128 -7.01 -19.28 -8.20
CA GLY A 128 -5.83 -19.69 -7.42
C GLY A 128 -5.90 -19.24 -5.96
N ASN A 129 -4.73 -18.90 -5.40
CA ASN A 129 -4.59 -18.36 -4.06
C ASN A 129 -4.16 -16.88 -4.12
N PRO A 130 -5.09 -15.94 -4.34
CA PRO A 130 -4.78 -14.52 -4.34
C PRO A 130 -4.23 -14.04 -3.00
N TRP A 131 -3.23 -13.17 -3.03
CA TRP A 131 -2.76 -12.46 -1.84
C TRP A 131 -3.84 -11.53 -1.27
N THR A 132 -3.70 -11.11 -0.01
CA THR A 132 -4.68 -10.27 0.70
C THR A 132 -4.11 -8.88 1.02
N PRO A 133 -4.26 -7.88 0.13
CA PRO A 133 -3.74 -6.53 0.34
C PRO A 133 -4.19 -5.85 1.65
N GLY A 134 -5.42 -6.11 2.13
CA GLY A 134 -5.92 -5.53 3.38
C GLY A 134 -5.06 -5.92 4.60
N THR A 135 -4.42 -7.09 4.55
CA THR A 135 -3.48 -7.53 5.60
C THR A 135 -2.21 -6.68 5.62
N LEU A 136 -1.76 -6.16 4.46
CA LEU A 136 -0.64 -5.22 4.40
C LEU A 136 -0.99 -3.91 5.11
N VAL A 137 -2.20 -3.37 4.87
CA VAL A 137 -2.68 -2.15 5.54
C VAL A 137 -2.73 -2.35 7.05
N ARG A 138 -3.32 -3.47 7.51
CA ARG A 138 -3.33 -3.82 8.94
C ARG A 138 -1.91 -3.90 9.51
N ARG A 139 -0.99 -4.59 8.83
CA ARG A 139 0.40 -4.69 9.27
C ARG A 139 1.09 -3.32 9.37
N MET A 140 0.84 -2.43 8.40
CA MET A 140 1.36 -1.07 8.42
C MET A 140 0.84 -0.25 9.60
N ILE A 141 -0.42 -0.44 10.00
CA ILE A 141 -0.98 0.22 11.19
C ILE A 141 -0.20 -0.18 12.44
N TRP A 142 0.09 -1.48 12.61
CA TRP A 142 0.89 -1.96 13.75
C TRP A 142 2.34 -1.48 13.72
N LEU A 143 2.99 -1.51 12.55
CA LEU A 143 4.36 -1.01 12.40
C LEU A 143 4.45 0.50 12.65
N GLY A 144 3.47 1.27 12.16
CA GLY A 144 3.46 2.72 12.21
C GLY A 144 3.00 3.31 13.54
N SER A 145 2.30 2.52 14.36
CA SER A 145 1.79 2.95 15.66
C SER A 145 2.87 2.87 16.75
N PRO A 146 2.83 3.75 17.76
CA PRO A 146 3.83 3.76 18.84
C PRO A 146 3.77 2.51 19.73
N ASN A 147 2.60 1.88 19.84
CA ASN A 147 2.38 0.66 20.60
C ASN A 147 1.14 -0.09 20.07
N ARG A 148 0.90 -1.30 20.58
CA ARG A 148 -0.23 -2.15 20.18
C ARG A 148 -1.60 -1.52 20.49
N SER A 149 -1.74 -0.85 21.63
CA SER A 149 -3.00 -0.18 22.01
C SER A 149 -3.40 0.89 20.98
N ALA A 150 -2.46 1.76 20.61
CA ALA A 150 -2.67 2.79 19.60
C ALA A 150 -2.98 2.19 18.22
N ALA A 151 -2.37 1.04 17.88
CA ALA A 151 -2.67 0.31 16.66
C ALA A 151 -4.11 -0.24 16.66
N GLU A 152 -4.54 -0.84 17.78
CA GLU A 152 -5.91 -1.33 17.96
C GLU A 152 -6.95 -0.21 17.92
N GLU A 153 -6.66 0.93 18.54
CA GLU A 153 -7.50 2.13 18.47
C GLU A 153 -7.62 2.64 17.02
N THR A 154 -6.51 2.75 16.31
CA THR A 154 -6.50 3.14 14.89
C THR A 154 -7.30 2.14 14.04
N TRP A 155 -7.15 0.83 14.30
CA TRP A 155 -7.88 -0.22 13.60
C TRP A 155 -9.39 -0.14 13.86
N LYS A 156 -9.83 0.07 15.12
CA LYS A 156 -11.24 0.28 15.47
C LYS A 156 -11.79 1.56 14.85
N TYR A 157 -11.00 2.64 14.84
CA TYR A 157 -11.41 3.92 14.27
C TYR A 157 -11.62 3.81 12.76
N LEU A 158 -10.71 3.12 12.06
CA LEU A 158 -10.85 2.82 10.63
C LEU A 158 -12.08 1.94 10.34
N PHE A 159 -12.36 0.93 11.16
CA PHE A 159 -13.57 0.11 11.03
C PHE A 159 -14.84 0.97 11.08
N GLY A 160 -14.95 1.84 12.09
CA GLY A 160 -16.10 2.74 12.23
C GLY A 160 -16.22 3.70 11.05
N ALA A 161 -15.10 4.25 10.57
CA ALA A 161 -15.09 5.13 9.42
C ALA A 161 -15.57 4.45 8.12
N LEU A 162 -15.16 3.19 7.92
CA LEU A 162 -15.54 2.38 6.76
C LEU A 162 -17.00 1.92 6.80
N ALA A 163 -17.65 1.90 7.97
CA ALA A 163 -19.08 1.65 8.04
C ALA A 163 -19.88 2.71 7.28
N VAL A 164 -21.09 2.32 6.87
CA VAL A 164 -22.14 3.25 6.40
C VAL A 164 -23.08 3.47 7.57
N CYS A 165 -23.18 4.72 8.04
CA CYS A 165 -24.00 5.12 9.18
C CYS A 165 -25.14 6.05 8.72
N GLU A 166 -26.04 6.41 9.63
CA GLU A 166 -27.16 7.32 9.33
C GLU A 166 -26.72 8.72 8.89
N ASP A 167 -25.54 9.15 9.36
CA ASP A 167 -24.92 10.43 9.01
C ASP A 167 -24.19 10.41 7.65
N ASP A 168 -23.95 9.22 7.07
CA ASP A 168 -23.41 9.13 5.70
C ASP A 168 -24.46 9.62 4.68
N ASP A 169 -23.98 10.12 3.55
CA ASP A 169 -24.86 10.67 2.52
C ASP A 169 -25.89 9.65 2.01
N ILE A 170 -27.04 10.16 1.54
CA ILE A 170 -28.20 9.36 1.13
C ILE A 170 -27.81 8.33 0.07
N PHE A 171 -26.86 8.64 -0.81
CA PHE A 171 -26.46 7.73 -1.87
C PHE A 171 -25.68 6.53 -1.32
N ALA A 172 -24.79 6.74 -0.34
CA ALA A 172 -24.09 5.64 0.34
C ALA A 172 -25.07 4.71 1.07
N ARG A 173 -26.02 5.27 1.82
CA ARG A 173 -27.06 4.49 2.53
C ARG A 173 -27.93 3.69 1.57
N PHE A 174 -28.36 4.32 0.48
CA PHE A 174 -29.10 3.66 -0.59
C PHE A 174 -28.32 2.50 -1.22
N ILE A 175 -27.04 2.70 -1.55
CA ILE A 175 -26.23 1.60 -2.12
C ILE A 175 -26.11 0.44 -1.12
N GLN A 176 -25.84 0.73 0.15
CA GLN A 176 -25.72 -0.31 1.19
C GLN A 176 -27.02 -1.11 1.28
N SER A 177 -28.17 -0.45 1.42
CA SER A 177 -29.47 -1.13 1.55
C SER A 177 -29.82 -1.96 0.30
N GLU A 178 -29.57 -1.42 -0.89
CA GLU A 178 -29.85 -2.15 -2.12
C GLU A 178 -28.94 -3.38 -2.25
N VAL A 179 -27.65 -3.27 -1.94
CA VAL A 179 -26.75 -4.43 -2.05
C VAL A 179 -27.07 -5.50 -1.01
N GLU A 180 -27.38 -5.11 0.23
CA GLU A 180 -27.78 -6.03 1.31
C GLU A 180 -29.07 -6.80 0.98
N ALA A 181 -30.02 -6.17 0.27
CA ALA A 181 -31.23 -6.86 -0.18
C ALA A 181 -30.92 -8.06 -1.10
N TRP A 182 -29.81 -8.00 -1.85
CA TRP A 182 -29.33 -9.09 -2.71
C TRP A 182 -28.30 -10.00 -2.03
N LEU A 183 -27.51 -9.46 -1.10
CA LEU A 183 -26.40 -10.13 -0.40
C LEU A 183 -26.42 -9.76 1.10
N PRO A 184 -27.32 -10.37 1.88
CA PRO A 184 -27.51 -9.99 3.29
C PRO A 184 -26.39 -10.48 4.20
N GLU A 185 -25.60 -11.48 3.79
CA GLU A 185 -24.57 -12.09 4.62
C GLU A 185 -23.20 -12.11 3.93
N PRO A 186 -22.09 -12.01 4.70
CA PRO A 186 -22.06 -11.68 6.12
C PRO A 186 -22.36 -10.21 6.42
N ASN A 187 -22.85 -9.95 7.64
CA ASN A 187 -23.01 -8.60 8.17
C ASN A 187 -21.66 -7.90 8.39
N TRP A 188 -21.67 -6.56 8.39
CA TRP A 188 -20.50 -5.75 8.74
C TRP A 188 -20.21 -5.84 10.24
N GLU A 189 -19.15 -6.55 10.61
CA GLU A 189 -18.77 -6.83 12.00
C GLU A 189 -17.26 -6.67 12.21
N PHE A 190 -16.86 -6.01 13.29
CA PHE A 190 -15.45 -5.74 13.57
C PHE A 190 -14.63 -7.01 13.71
N VAL A 191 -13.62 -7.16 12.84
CA VAL A 191 -12.66 -8.25 12.88
C VAL A 191 -11.37 -7.77 13.57
N PRO A 192 -11.07 -8.24 14.80
CA PRO A 192 -9.84 -7.86 15.50
C PRO A 192 -8.60 -8.39 14.77
N ALA A 193 -7.47 -7.72 14.96
CA ALA A 193 -6.20 -8.23 14.48
C ALA A 193 -5.78 -9.49 15.26
N PRO A 194 -5.22 -10.52 14.60
CA PRO A 194 -4.73 -11.71 15.27
C PRO A 194 -3.51 -11.37 16.16
N PRO A 195 -3.56 -11.51 17.49
CA PRO A 195 -2.54 -10.99 18.41
C PRO A 195 -1.14 -11.57 18.19
N GLU A 196 -1.06 -12.85 17.83
CA GLU A 196 0.20 -13.58 17.68
C GLU A 196 0.94 -13.29 16.36
N ALA A 197 0.28 -12.61 15.41
CA ALA A 197 0.80 -12.40 14.06
C ALA A 197 1.19 -10.94 13.78
N MET A 198 0.95 -10.00 14.71
CA MET A 198 1.21 -8.59 14.48
C MET A 198 2.62 -8.18 14.90
N PRO A 199 3.35 -7.43 14.04
CA PRO A 199 4.67 -6.95 14.39
C PRO A 199 4.58 -5.82 15.43
N ASP A 200 5.61 -5.71 16.26
CA ASP A 200 5.83 -4.51 17.07
C ASP A 200 6.44 -3.39 16.22
N CYS A 201 6.36 -2.16 16.72
CA CYS A 201 6.97 -1.01 16.06
C CYS A 201 8.48 -1.23 15.91
N PRO A 202 9.06 -1.05 14.71
CA PRO A 202 10.49 -1.26 14.50
C PRO A 202 11.31 -0.23 15.27
N ASP A 203 12.51 -0.63 15.68
CA ASP A 203 13.44 0.18 16.47
C ASP A 203 14.19 1.23 15.63
N VAL A 204 13.48 1.92 14.74
CA VAL A 204 13.98 3.01 13.87
C VAL A 204 14.35 4.26 14.70
N GLY A 205 14.05 4.26 16.00
CA GLY A 205 14.20 5.40 16.87
C GLY A 205 13.25 6.53 16.47
N GLY A 206 13.74 7.77 16.55
CA GLY A 206 13.01 8.96 16.10
C GLY A 206 12.91 9.09 14.57
N GLY A 207 13.63 8.26 13.80
CA GLY A 207 13.62 8.30 12.34
C GLY A 207 12.23 7.98 11.77
N ALA A 208 11.81 8.73 10.76
CA ALA A 208 10.53 8.54 10.11
C ALA A 208 10.62 7.46 9.02
N PHE A 209 9.48 6.80 8.76
CA PHE A 209 9.35 5.76 7.75
C PHE A 209 7.88 5.68 7.28
N PRO A 210 7.62 5.13 6.08
CA PRO A 210 6.31 5.29 5.44
C PRO A 210 5.11 4.78 6.23
N ALA A 211 5.25 3.69 7.00
CA ALA A 211 4.13 3.17 7.79
C ALA A 211 3.77 4.09 8.98
N ARG A 212 4.76 4.76 9.58
CA ARG A 212 4.52 5.77 10.63
C ARG A 212 3.78 6.98 10.08
N GLN A 213 4.21 7.50 8.94
CA GLN A 213 3.50 8.59 8.26
C GLN A 213 2.08 8.16 7.84
N PHE A 214 1.94 6.96 7.30
CA PHE A 214 0.65 6.38 6.91
C PHE A 214 -0.37 6.34 8.04
N VAL A 215 0.02 5.99 9.27
CA VAL A 215 -0.92 5.99 10.41
C VAL A 215 -1.41 7.39 10.74
N GLN A 216 -0.53 8.40 10.70
CA GLN A 216 -0.90 9.79 10.94
C GLN A 216 -1.88 10.30 9.86
N ASP A 217 -1.58 10.01 8.61
CA ASP A 217 -2.39 10.42 7.46
C ASP A 217 -3.73 9.71 7.43
N LEU A 218 -3.75 8.41 7.74
CA LEU A 218 -4.97 7.62 7.86
C LEU A 218 -5.91 8.22 8.89
N ASN A 219 -5.41 8.55 10.09
CA ASN A 219 -6.21 9.19 11.13
C ASN A 219 -6.73 10.57 10.67
N SER A 220 -5.91 11.33 9.95
CA SER A 220 -6.30 12.63 9.41
C SER A 220 -7.39 12.52 8.34
N VAL A 221 -7.31 11.52 7.45
CA VAL A 221 -8.35 11.24 6.45
C VAL A 221 -9.63 10.73 7.11
N ILE A 222 -9.54 9.86 8.11
CA ILE A 222 -10.72 9.40 8.85
C ILE A 222 -11.45 10.58 9.48
N ALA A 223 -10.72 11.50 10.13
CA ALA A 223 -11.29 12.69 10.76
C ALA A 223 -11.99 13.64 9.77
N ALA A 224 -11.73 13.53 8.46
CA ALA A 224 -12.40 14.32 7.43
C ALA A 224 -13.68 13.66 6.86
N LYS A 225 -14.06 12.46 7.32
CA LYS A 225 -15.22 11.71 6.80
C LYS A 225 -16.49 12.56 6.78
N ASP A 226 -16.83 13.18 7.91
CA ASP A 226 -18.09 13.90 8.09
C ASP A 226 -18.14 15.25 7.35
N LEU A 227 -17.04 15.66 6.72
CA LEU A 227 -16.95 16.88 5.92
C LEU A 227 -17.20 16.63 4.43
N LEU A 228 -17.37 15.37 4.03
CA LEU A 228 -17.30 14.94 2.64
C LEU A 228 -18.42 13.95 2.32
N THR A 229 -18.81 13.92 1.04
CA THR A 229 -19.59 12.77 0.54
C THR A 229 -18.75 11.50 0.58
N ARG A 230 -19.40 10.34 0.65
CA ARG A 230 -18.77 9.03 0.68
C ARG A 230 -17.82 8.80 -0.48
N ARG A 231 -18.18 9.26 -1.69
CA ARG A 231 -17.32 9.15 -2.88
C ARG A 231 -16.05 9.99 -2.73
N GLN A 232 -16.17 11.22 -2.25
CA GLN A 232 -15.02 12.11 -2.05
C GLN A 232 -14.09 11.54 -0.98
N TRP A 233 -14.63 11.17 0.19
CA TRP A 233 -13.85 10.61 1.28
C TRP A 233 -13.15 9.31 0.87
N THR A 234 -13.87 8.38 0.23
CA THR A 234 -13.29 7.13 -0.30
C THR A 234 -12.14 7.42 -1.27
N SER A 235 -12.25 8.45 -2.11
CA SER A 235 -11.20 8.80 -3.07
C SER A 235 -9.95 9.37 -2.38
N LEU A 236 -10.08 10.11 -1.26
CA LEU A 236 -8.95 10.54 -0.44
C LEU A 236 -8.27 9.35 0.25
N LEU A 237 -9.07 8.45 0.85
CA LEU A 237 -8.58 7.24 1.48
C LEU A 237 -7.81 6.37 0.48
N GLU A 238 -8.35 6.18 -0.72
CA GLU A 238 -7.66 5.46 -1.80
C GLU A 238 -6.31 6.08 -2.18
N ALA A 239 -6.22 7.42 -2.23
CA ALA A 239 -4.97 8.11 -2.55
C ALA A 239 -3.89 7.88 -1.46
N VAL A 240 -4.27 7.95 -0.19
CA VAL A 240 -3.35 7.68 0.95
C VAL A 240 -2.96 6.21 1.00
N LEU A 241 -3.91 5.28 0.78
CA LEU A 241 -3.61 3.85 0.68
C LEU A 241 -2.62 3.55 -0.45
N ARG A 242 -2.83 4.16 -1.62
CA ARG A 242 -1.99 4.00 -2.81
C ARG A 242 -0.55 4.45 -2.58
N LEU A 243 -0.34 5.65 -2.02
CA LEU A 243 0.99 6.14 -1.74
C LEU A 243 1.65 5.37 -0.59
N GLY A 244 0.94 5.22 0.54
CA GLY A 244 1.48 4.62 1.76
C GLY A 244 1.90 3.17 1.56
N THR A 245 1.05 2.33 0.96
CA THR A 245 1.35 0.90 0.78
C THR A 245 2.53 0.68 -0.16
N VAL A 246 2.63 1.46 -1.23
CA VAL A 246 3.75 1.38 -2.18
C VAL A 246 5.04 1.90 -1.56
N ALA A 247 5.00 3.07 -0.91
CA ALA A 247 6.16 3.63 -0.22
C ALA A 247 6.69 2.67 0.83
N HIS A 248 5.81 2.03 1.60
CA HIS A 248 6.22 1.02 2.58
C HIS A 248 6.88 -0.21 1.92
N VAL A 249 6.31 -0.75 0.85
CA VAL A 249 6.90 -1.89 0.13
C VAL A 249 8.28 -1.54 -0.44
N VAL A 250 8.45 -0.36 -1.04
CA VAL A 250 9.75 0.07 -1.59
C VAL A 250 10.75 0.39 -0.47
N TRP A 251 10.30 0.91 0.67
CA TRP A 251 11.14 1.09 1.85
C TRP A 251 11.62 -0.25 2.42
N LEU A 252 10.76 -1.28 2.46
CA LEU A 252 11.18 -2.63 2.83
C LEU A 252 12.25 -3.17 1.86
N CYS A 253 12.16 -2.88 0.56
CA CYS A 253 13.21 -3.27 -0.39
C CYS A 253 14.58 -2.67 -0.01
N GLU A 254 14.60 -1.39 0.36
CA GLU A 254 15.82 -0.69 0.78
C GLU A 254 16.37 -1.23 2.10
N VAL A 255 15.51 -1.45 3.11
CA VAL A 255 15.94 -2.04 4.40
C VAL A 255 16.57 -3.42 4.20
N HIS A 256 15.96 -4.28 3.39
CA HIS A 256 16.51 -5.61 3.10
C HIS A 256 17.85 -5.52 2.39
N SER A 257 17.99 -4.62 1.40
CA SER A 257 19.27 -4.37 0.74
C SER A 257 20.36 -3.98 1.74
N ARG A 258 20.06 -3.11 2.71
CA ARG A 258 21.00 -2.65 3.74
C ARG A 258 21.35 -3.75 4.74
N VAL A 259 20.38 -4.54 5.16
CA VAL A 259 20.59 -5.73 6.00
C VAL A 259 21.54 -6.70 5.31
N TRP A 260 21.34 -6.95 4.00
CA TRP A 260 22.24 -7.81 3.24
C TRP A 260 23.66 -7.23 3.15
N THR A 261 23.82 -5.92 2.93
CA THR A 261 25.13 -5.27 2.97
C THR A 261 25.85 -5.54 4.30
N CYS A 262 25.15 -5.39 5.44
CA CYS A 262 25.73 -5.65 6.76
C CYS A 262 26.17 -7.12 6.93
N LEU A 263 25.38 -8.08 6.44
CA LEU A 263 25.73 -9.50 6.49
C LEU A 263 26.88 -9.85 5.54
N SER A 264 26.89 -9.28 4.34
CA SER A 264 27.98 -9.44 3.37
C SER A 264 29.30 -8.88 3.90
N GLU A 265 29.26 -7.73 4.57
CA GLU A 265 30.40 -7.17 5.30
C GLU A 265 30.85 -8.10 6.45
N ALA A 266 29.92 -8.68 7.20
CA ALA A 266 30.22 -9.64 8.26
C ALA A 266 30.88 -10.93 7.74
N LEU A 267 30.47 -11.43 6.57
CA LEU A 267 31.15 -12.53 5.88
C LEU A 267 32.61 -12.18 5.53
N ASN A 268 32.97 -10.89 5.43
CA ASN A 268 34.33 -10.40 5.23
C ASN A 268 35.06 -10.09 6.55
N GLY A 269 34.49 -10.42 7.71
CA GLY A 269 35.05 -10.07 9.03
C GLY A 269 34.79 -8.62 9.46
N THR A 270 34.04 -7.84 8.67
CA THR A 270 33.67 -6.44 8.95
C THR A 270 32.19 -6.35 9.36
N GLY A 271 31.50 -5.24 9.08
CA GLY A 271 30.08 -5.06 9.39
C GLY A 271 29.79 -4.56 10.81
N PRO A 272 28.52 -4.31 11.16
CA PRO A 272 28.16 -3.74 12.44
C PRO A 272 28.47 -4.69 13.61
N ARG A 273 28.95 -4.10 14.71
CA ARG A 273 29.32 -4.81 15.96
C ARG A 273 28.46 -4.41 17.17
N SER A 274 27.51 -3.51 16.96
CA SER A 274 26.60 -3.05 18.01
C SER A 274 25.23 -2.77 17.43
N ALA A 275 24.20 -2.82 18.27
CA ALA A 275 22.84 -2.47 17.86
C ALA A 275 22.71 -1.02 17.35
N ALA A 276 23.52 -0.08 17.87
CA ALA A 276 23.51 1.31 17.42
C ALA A 276 24.07 1.46 15.98
N ASP A 277 25.19 0.80 15.69
CA ASP A 277 25.78 0.78 14.34
C ASP A 277 24.87 0.03 13.36
N ALA A 278 24.32 -1.12 13.77
CA ALA A 278 23.33 -1.85 12.98
C ALA A 278 22.11 -0.99 12.65
N ARG A 279 21.58 -0.21 13.61
CA ARG A 279 20.44 0.69 13.40
C ARG A 279 20.74 1.75 12.34
N ALA A 280 21.88 2.42 12.46
CA ALA A 280 22.29 3.48 11.54
C ALA A 280 22.50 2.96 10.10
N ARG A 281 22.93 1.70 9.94
CA ARG A 281 23.11 1.10 8.60
C ARG A 281 21.83 0.52 8.03
N MET A 282 21.00 -0.12 8.86
CA MET A 282 19.78 -0.83 8.48
C MET A 282 18.70 0.11 7.97
N TYR A 283 18.50 1.24 8.64
CA TYR A 283 17.45 2.20 8.28
C TYR A 283 18.05 3.36 7.47
N PRO A 284 17.43 3.75 6.34
CA PRO A 284 17.91 4.87 5.56
C PRO A 284 17.65 6.21 6.28
N ASP A 285 18.67 7.07 6.37
CA ASP A 285 18.50 8.46 6.87
C ASP A 285 17.55 9.28 5.99
N ARG A 286 17.55 9.00 4.68
CA ARG A 286 16.65 9.59 3.69
C ARG A 286 16.13 8.50 2.78
N PHE A 287 14.81 8.45 2.63
CA PHE A 287 14.13 7.57 1.70
C PHE A 287 13.65 8.37 0.49
N SER A 288 13.92 7.89 -0.72
CA SER A 288 13.51 8.56 -1.96
C SER A 288 13.44 7.56 -3.12
N PHE A 289 12.31 7.54 -3.82
CA PHE A 289 12.11 6.72 -5.02
C PHE A 289 11.15 7.34 -6.05
N LEU A 290 10.46 8.42 -5.68
CA LEU A 290 9.52 9.14 -6.55
C LEU A 290 10.03 10.57 -6.81
N PRO A 291 10.98 10.77 -7.73
CA PRO A 291 11.40 12.11 -8.12
C PRO A 291 10.27 12.82 -8.86
N LEU A 292 9.79 13.95 -8.32
CA LEU A 292 8.68 14.71 -8.91
C LEU A 292 9.00 15.08 -10.37
N SER A 293 7.98 14.99 -11.24
CA SER A 293 8.04 15.28 -12.67
C SER A 293 9.00 14.39 -13.48
N ASN A 294 9.61 13.38 -12.87
CA ASN A 294 10.57 12.47 -13.48
C ASN A 294 10.05 11.03 -13.55
N LYS A 295 10.78 10.14 -14.23
CA LYS A 295 10.41 8.74 -14.47
C LYS A 295 10.86 7.85 -13.30
N PRO A 296 9.94 7.30 -12.47
CA PRO A 296 10.34 6.54 -11.28
C PRO A 296 10.50 5.04 -11.53
N LEU A 297 9.83 4.49 -12.55
CA LEU A 297 9.71 3.04 -12.73
C LEU A 297 11.05 2.31 -12.89
N PRO A 298 12.06 2.83 -13.62
CA PRO A 298 13.38 2.19 -13.67
C PRO A 298 14.03 2.07 -12.29
N GLY A 299 14.10 3.14 -11.51
CA GLY A 299 14.71 3.13 -10.17
C GLY A 299 13.94 2.27 -9.16
N ILE A 300 12.62 2.17 -9.29
CA ILE A 300 11.79 1.23 -8.52
C ILE A 300 12.18 -0.21 -8.84
N ARG A 301 12.31 -0.55 -10.13
CA ARG A 301 12.69 -1.89 -10.57
C ARG A 301 14.09 -2.26 -10.08
N ASP A 302 15.02 -1.31 -10.07
CA ASP A 302 16.37 -1.51 -9.53
C ASP A 302 16.32 -1.79 -8.01
N SER A 303 15.50 -1.06 -7.27
CA SER A 303 15.26 -1.31 -5.84
C SER A 303 14.65 -2.69 -5.56
N ILE A 304 13.68 -3.13 -6.36
CA ILE A 304 13.12 -4.48 -6.26
C ILE A 304 14.19 -5.52 -6.58
N SER A 305 15.02 -5.29 -7.61
CA SER A 305 16.11 -6.21 -7.97
C SER A 305 17.11 -6.36 -6.83
N ARG A 306 17.55 -5.26 -6.21
CA ARG A 306 18.42 -5.26 -5.03
C ARG A 306 17.80 -6.01 -3.86
N TYR A 307 16.50 -5.81 -3.60
CA TYR A 307 15.76 -6.56 -2.58
C TYR A 307 15.79 -8.07 -2.83
N LEU A 308 15.58 -8.51 -4.08
CA LEU A 308 15.55 -9.93 -4.39
C LEU A 308 16.93 -10.56 -4.21
N THR A 309 18.01 -9.89 -4.63
CA THR A 309 19.38 -10.31 -4.35
C THR A 309 19.64 -10.37 -2.86
N ALA A 310 19.22 -9.36 -2.11
CA ALA A 310 19.34 -9.31 -0.66
C ALA A 310 18.61 -10.47 0.01
N ARG A 311 17.38 -10.79 -0.43
CA ARG A 311 16.63 -11.93 0.07
C ARG A 311 17.37 -13.25 -0.15
N LEU A 312 18.00 -13.45 -1.31
CA LEU A 312 18.83 -14.63 -1.58
C LEU A 312 20.00 -14.71 -0.60
N GLY A 313 20.77 -13.63 -0.49
CA GLY A 313 21.94 -13.57 0.39
C GLY A 313 21.63 -13.75 1.87
N ILE A 314 20.60 -13.08 2.37
CA ILE A 314 20.15 -13.21 3.76
C ILE A 314 19.76 -14.66 4.04
N ASN A 315 18.93 -15.28 3.19
CA ASN A 315 18.48 -16.65 3.43
C ASN A 315 19.63 -17.66 3.33
N ALA A 316 20.53 -17.52 2.35
CA ALA A 316 21.72 -18.38 2.26
C ALA A 316 22.57 -18.30 3.54
N THR A 317 22.80 -17.08 4.04
CA THR A 317 23.57 -16.87 5.28
C THR A 317 22.89 -17.50 6.49
N LEU A 318 21.57 -17.34 6.63
CA LEU A 318 20.82 -17.90 7.75
C LEU A 318 20.81 -19.44 7.74
N TRP A 319 20.62 -20.07 6.57
CA TRP A 319 20.70 -21.53 6.46
C TRP A 319 22.11 -22.05 6.73
N ALA A 320 23.15 -21.33 6.27
CA ALA A 320 24.53 -21.71 6.53
C ALA A 320 24.90 -21.66 8.03
N LEU A 321 24.33 -20.71 8.77
CA LEU A 321 24.44 -20.62 10.24
C LEU A 321 23.70 -21.78 10.94
N GLU A 322 22.50 -22.12 10.49
CA GLU A 322 21.73 -23.23 11.08
C GLU A 322 22.44 -24.59 10.89
N GLU A 323 23.09 -24.80 9.74
CA GLU A 323 23.86 -26.03 9.47
C GLU A 323 25.05 -26.25 10.41
N VAL A 324 25.63 -25.17 10.94
CA VAL A 324 26.72 -25.24 11.93
C VAL A 324 26.21 -25.22 13.37
N GLY A 325 24.89 -25.37 13.56
CA GLY A 325 24.24 -25.43 14.86
C GLY A 325 24.02 -24.07 15.52
N ALA A 326 24.28 -22.96 14.82
CA ALA A 326 23.90 -21.64 15.31
C ALA A 326 22.38 -21.46 15.14
N ALA A 327 21.70 -20.98 16.18
CA ALA A 327 20.30 -20.57 16.09
C ALA A 327 20.25 -19.07 15.75
N PRO A 328 20.08 -18.67 14.47
CA PRO A 328 20.17 -17.27 14.12
C PRO A 328 18.99 -16.47 14.68
N ALA A 329 19.31 -15.31 15.25
CA ALA A 329 18.32 -14.37 15.75
C ALA A 329 17.49 -13.78 14.58
N ASN A 330 16.40 -13.08 14.93
CA ASN A 330 15.53 -12.44 13.95
C ASN A 330 16.21 -11.23 13.30
N VAL A 331 16.85 -11.46 12.16
CA VAL A 331 17.64 -10.45 11.43
C VAL A 331 16.82 -9.27 10.88
N LEU A 332 15.51 -9.45 10.71
CA LEU A 332 14.56 -8.42 10.26
C LEU A 332 13.61 -7.97 11.39
N GLY A 333 13.92 -8.35 12.64
CA GLY A 333 13.12 -8.02 13.81
C GLY A 333 13.54 -6.72 14.49
N SER A 334 14.85 -6.46 14.55
CA SER A 334 15.43 -5.27 15.19
C SER A 334 16.89 -5.07 14.78
N ALA A 335 17.43 -3.88 15.04
CA ALA A 335 18.86 -3.63 14.88
C ALA A 335 19.73 -4.52 15.80
N ASN A 336 19.24 -4.86 16.99
CA ASN A 336 19.94 -5.80 17.88
C ASN A 336 20.04 -7.19 17.26
N GLY A 337 18.93 -7.71 16.71
CA GLY A 337 18.92 -8.99 16.02
C GLY A 337 19.86 -9.02 14.81
N LEU A 338 19.98 -7.90 14.07
CA LEU A 338 20.96 -7.80 12.99
C LEU A 338 22.41 -7.86 13.51
N ALA A 339 22.74 -7.11 14.56
CA ALA A 339 24.08 -7.10 15.14
C ALA A 339 24.49 -8.51 15.63
N GLU A 340 23.59 -9.20 16.34
CA GLU A 340 23.80 -10.56 16.82
C GLU A 340 24.08 -11.55 15.66
N VAL A 341 23.30 -11.47 14.58
CA VAL A 341 23.53 -12.33 13.41
C VAL A 341 24.86 -11.99 12.74
N CYS A 342 25.25 -10.72 12.63
CA CYS A 342 26.56 -10.34 12.13
C CYS A 342 27.71 -10.90 13.00
N ASP A 343 27.56 -10.92 14.33
CA ASP A 343 28.53 -11.55 15.24
C ASP A 343 28.61 -13.07 15.06
N GLN A 344 27.46 -13.73 14.89
CA GLN A 344 27.41 -15.15 14.59
C GLN A 344 28.09 -15.48 13.26
N VAL A 345 27.83 -14.69 12.20
CA VAL A 345 28.50 -14.84 10.90
C VAL A 345 30.02 -14.75 11.04
N ARG A 346 30.52 -13.76 11.79
CA ARG A 346 31.96 -13.60 12.03
C ARG A 346 32.57 -14.73 12.88
N SER A 347 31.76 -15.38 13.71
CA SER A 347 32.23 -16.46 14.59
C SER A 347 32.23 -17.83 13.90
N PHE A 348 31.24 -18.08 13.04
CA PHE A 348 30.98 -19.42 12.50
C PHE A 348 31.13 -19.53 10.98
N CYS A 349 31.08 -18.42 10.24
CA CYS A 349 31.13 -18.40 8.78
C CYS A 349 32.38 -17.67 8.26
N THR A 350 33.56 -18.11 8.68
CA THR A 350 34.86 -17.52 8.27
C THR A 350 35.60 -18.38 7.23
N GLY A 351 36.56 -17.80 6.52
CA GLY A 351 37.45 -18.53 5.62
C GLY A 351 36.68 -19.23 4.50
N ALA A 352 36.94 -20.53 4.29
CA ALA A 352 36.34 -21.32 3.22
C ALA A 352 34.79 -21.29 3.24
N ARG A 353 34.18 -21.29 4.43
CA ARG A 353 32.72 -21.25 4.57
C ARG A 353 32.13 -19.91 4.11
N SER A 354 32.85 -18.81 4.37
CA SER A 354 32.44 -17.48 3.89
C SER A 354 32.46 -17.40 2.36
N SER A 355 33.44 -18.06 1.72
CA SER A 355 33.53 -18.17 0.26
C SER A 355 32.40 -19.02 -0.29
N GLU A 356 32.14 -20.19 0.30
CA GLU A 356 31.04 -21.08 -0.11
C GLU A 356 29.66 -20.37 -0.13
N ILE A 357 29.38 -19.56 0.89
CA ILE A 357 28.12 -18.79 0.94
C ILE A 357 28.06 -17.77 -0.19
N ARG A 358 29.17 -17.08 -0.50
CA ARG A 358 29.21 -16.10 -1.60
C ARG A 358 29.08 -16.76 -2.95
N ASP A 359 29.82 -17.83 -3.19
CA ASP A 359 29.74 -18.62 -4.42
C ASP A 359 28.31 -19.12 -4.62
N THR A 360 27.64 -19.57 -3.55
CA THR A 360 26.22 -19.96 -3.60
C THR A 360 25.32 -18.78 -3.98
N VAL A 361 25.55 -17.59 -3.44
CA VAL A 361 24.76 -16.40 -3.77
C VAL A 361 24.99 -15.97 -5.22
N ASP A 362 26.23 -15.97 -5.69
CA ASP A 362 26.59 -15.60 -7.06
C ASP A 362 25.98 -16.57 -8.07
N ASP A 363 26.08 -17.89 -7.81
CA ASP A 363 25.39 -18.92 -8.59
C ASP A 363 23.88 -18.69 -8.66
N LEU A 364 23.26 -18.35 -7.53
CA LEU A 364 21.82 -18.08 -7.46
C LEU A 364 21.45 -16.81 -8.22
N VAL A 365 22.27 -15.76 -8.17
CA VAL A 365 22.06 -14.52 -8.91
C VAL A 365 22.04 -14.80 -10.41
N ASP A 366 23.00 -15.57 -10.90
CA ASP A 366 23.08 -15.94 -12.31
C ASP A 366 21.88 -16.79 -12.73
N ARG A 367 21.57 -17.84 -11.97
CA ARG A 367 20.46 -18.76 -12.28
C ARG A 367 19.09 -18.09 -12.21
N GLU A 368 18.89 -17.17 -11.26
CA GLU A 368 17.62 -16.48 -11.03
C GLU A 368 17.49 -15.12 -11.72
N THR A 369 18.40 -14.80 -12.66
CA THR A 369 18.44 -13.53 -13.42
C THR A 369 17.08 -13.03 -13.89
N ARG A 370 16.21 -13.92 -14.43
CA ARG A 370 14.88 -13.51 -14.91
C ARG A 370 13.97 -13.00 -13.77
N THR A 371 14.05 -13.61 -12.60
CA THR A 371 13.29 -13.19 -11.40
C THR A 371 13.86 -11.88 -10.87
N LEU A 372 15.19 -11.77 -10.77
CA LEU A 372 15.89 -10.57 -10.31
C LEU A 372 15.59 -9.36 -11.21
N LEU A 373 15.60 -9.56 -12.54
CA LEU A 373 15.19 -8.54 -13.51
C LEU A 373 13.69 -8.23 -13.52
N CYS A 374 12.90 -8.75 -12.56
CA CYS A 374 11.46 -8.54 -12.44
C CYS A 374 10.65 -8.98 -13.67
N ARG A 375 11.13 -9.98 -14.43
CA ARG A 375 10.46 -10.49 -15.64
C ARG A 375 9.52 -11.66 -15.36
N LYS A 376 9.60 -12.28 -14.18
CA LYS A 376 8.75 -13.40 -13.76
C LYS A 376 8.65 -13.47 -12.23
N GLY A 377 7.70 -14.26 -11.74
CA GLY A 377 7.59 -14.63 -10.32
C GLY A 377 7.44 -13.42 -9.39
N ILE A 378 8.05 -13.51 -8.21
CA ILE A 378 7.91 -12.49 -7.16
C ILE A 378 8.36 -11.09 -7.60
N GLY A 379 9.42 -10.97 -8.40
CA GLY A 379 9.87 -9.66 -8.90
C GLY A 379 8.85 -9.00 -9.82
N SER A 380 8.23 -9.78 -10.70
CA SER A 380 7.13 -9.29 -11.55
C SER A 380 5.92 -8.87 -10.69
N ASN A 381 5.55 -9.67 -9.69
CA ASN A 381 4.42 -9.41 -8.82
C ASN A 381 4.57 -8.09 -8.03
N ILE A 382 5.74 -7.83 -7.43
CA ILE A 382 6.01 -6.58 -6.71
C ILE A 382 6.03 -5.41 -7.69
N ASN A 383 6.66 -5.57 -8.86
CA ASN A 383 6.70 -4.51 -9.87
C ASN A 383 5.29 -4.16 -10.37
N GLU A 384 4.43 -5.15 -10.59
CA GLU A 384 3.02 -4.94 -10.94
C GLU A 384 2.25 -4.24 -9.83
N PHE A 385 2.43 -4.65 -8.57
CA PHE A 385 1.81 -3.98 -7.42
C PHE A 385 2.13 -2.50 -7.41
N VAL A 386 3.42 -2.14 -7.45
CA VAL A 386 3.87 -0.74 -7.41
C VAL A 386 3.35 0.04 -8.61
N THR A 387 3.49 -0.53 -9.81
CA THR A 387 3.07 0.09 -11.07
C THR A 387 1.58 0.37 -11.07
N TYR A 388 0.75 -0.63 -10.81
CA TYR A 388 -0.69 -0.53 -10.94
C TYR A 388 -1.39 0.11 -9.75
N SER A 389 -0.73 0.10 -8.59
CA SER A 389 -1.14 0.95 -7.50
C SER A 389 -0.93 2.39 -7.91
N LEU A 390 0.27 2.87 -8.26
CA LEU A 390 0.48 4.31 -8.45
C LEU A 390 -0.07 4.95 -9.75
N GLN A 391 -0.21 4.18 -10.83
CA GLN A 391 -0.58 4.71 -12.14
C GLN A 391 -2.03 5.17 -12.25
N GLN A 392 -2.23 6.25 -13.01
CA GLN A 392 -3.54 6.64 -13.51
C GLN A 392 -4.13 5.52 -14.36
N ARG A 393 -5.33 5.06 -13.99
CA ARG A 393 -6.06 4.06 -14.77
C ARG A 393 -6.27 4.53 -16.21
N GLN A 394 -5.75 3.76 -17.16
CA GLN A 394 -5.96 3.97 -18.59
C GLN A 394 -7.29 3.30 -19.00
N THR A 395 -8.34 4.11 -19.17
CA THR A 395 -9.69 3.63 -19.46
C THR A 395 -9.88 3.38 -20.96
N ALA A 396 -10.59 2.30 -21.31
CA ALA A 396 -11.00 2.09 -22.71
C ALA A 396 -12.05 3.11 -23.17
N ASN A 397 -12.91 3.56 -22.25
CA ASN A 397 -13.92 4.58 -22.50
C ASN A 397 -13.35 6.00 -22.26
N PRO A 398 -13.27 6.88 -23.28
CA PRO A 398 -12.76 8.23 -23.13
C PRO A 398 -13.56 9.10 -22.14
N ARG A 399 -14.86 8.84 -21.96
CA ARG A 399 -15.71 9.58 -21.01
C ARG A 399 -15.31 9.33 -19.55
N LEU A 400 -14.64 8.22 -19.28
CA LEU A 400 -14.18 7.82 -17.93
C LEU A 400 -12.71 8.18 -17.67
N ARG A 401 -12.06 8.98 -18.54
CA ARG A 401 -10.68 9.46 -18.28
C ARG A 401 -10.56 10.23 -16.97
N GLY A 402 -11.64 10.92 -16.58
CA GLY A 402 -11.73 11.65 -15.32
C GLY A 402 -11.99 10.79 -14.09
N TYR A 403 -12.17 9.47 -14.24
CA TYR A 403 -12.56 8.59 -13.13
C TYR A 403 -11.49 8.49 -12.03
N ASP A 404 -10.23 8.25 -12.42
CA ASP A 404 -9.11 8.08 -11.48
C ASP A 404 -8.39 9.42 -11.31
N GLN A 405 -8.59 10.06 -10.16
CA GLN A 405 -7.96 11.35 -9.78
C GLN A 405 -6.99 11.21 -8.61
N GLY A 406 -6.91 10.02 -7.99
CA GLY A 406 -6.04 9.76 -6.83
C GLY A 406 -4.69 9.18 -7.23
N TYR A 407 -4.28 9.28 -8.49
CA TYR A 407 -3.05 8.68 -9.00
C TYR A 407 -1.81 9.48 -8.61
N LEU A 408 -0.66 8.82 -8.65
CA LEU A 408 0.64 9.46 -8.42
C LEU A 408 1.48 9.48 -9.71
N LEU A 409 1.21 8.57 -10.66
CA LEU A 409 1.90 8.52 -11.95
C LEU A 409 0.94 8.78 -13.10
N ARG A 410 1.32 9.68 -14.01
CA ARG A 410 0.63 9.90 -15.30
C ARG A 410 1.58 9.69 -16.47
N LYS A 411 1.04 9.46 -17.67
CA LYS A 411 1.84 9.46 -18.88
C LYS A 411 2.27 10.88 -19.27
N GLN A 412 3.54 11.04 -19.64
CA GLN A 412 4.11 12.26 -20.20
C GLN A 412 3.75 12.34 -21.69
N GLY A 413 2.47 12.56 -21.98
CA GLY A 413 1.94 12.70 -23.33
C GLY A 413 0.82 11.69 -23.67
N PRO A 414 0.16 11.88 -24.83
CA PRO A 414 -1.03 11.13 -25.22
C PRO A 414 -0.72 9.75 -25.82
N HIS A 415 0.54 9.46 -26.13
CA HIS A 415 0.91 8.22 -26.83
C HIS A 415 0.94 7.02 -25.88
N THR A 416 0.62 5.83 -26.42
CA THR A 416 0.62 4.58 -25.63
C THR A 416 1.96 4.30 -24.97
N ASN A 417 3.07 4.62 -25.64
CA ASN A 417 4.44 4.40 -25.15
C ASN A 417 5.02 5.59 -24.38
N SER A 418 4.24 6.65 -24.12
CA SER A 418 4.69 7.77 -23.32
C SER A 418 5.14 7.29 -21.93
N PRO A 419 6.27 7.78 -21.42
CA PRO A 419 6.80 7.35 -20.13
C PRO A 419 5.87 7.80 -19.00
N TRP A 420 5.85 7.02 -17.92
CA TRP A 420 5.16 7.39 -16.68
C TRP A 420 6.05 8.31 -15.86
N ILE A 421 5.50 9.43 -15.42
CA ILE A 421 6.18 10.42 -14.58
C ILE A 421 5.42 10.62 -13.27
N VAL A 422 6.15 11.02 -12.22
CA VAL A 422 5.54 11.41 -10.93
C VAL A 422 4.83 12.74 -11.11
N SER A 423 3.49 12.69 -11.09
CA SER A 423 2.63 13.87 -11.18
C SER A 423 1.33 13.48 -10.49
N PRO A 424 1.16 13.83 -9.20
CA PRO A 424 -0.06 13.51 -8.47
C PRO A 424 -1.31 14.07 -9.13
N GLY A 425 -2.38 13.29 -9.13
CA GLY A 425 -3.69 13.73 -9.57
C GLY A 425 -4.36 14.66 -8.55
N PRO A 426 -5.40 15.41 -8.96
CA PRO A 426 -6.09 16.39 -8.12
C PRO A 426 -6.51 15.88 -6.73
N VAL A 427 -7.09 14.69 -6.65
CA VAL A 427 -7.55 14.12 -5.36
C VAL A 427 -6.36 13.69 -4.51
N ALA A 428 -5.29 13.17 -5.11
CA ALA A 428 -4.07 12.87 -4.37
C ALA A 428 -3.46 14.15 -3.78
N ILE A 429 -3.44 15.25 -4.54
CA ILE A 429 -2.96 16.55 -4.04
C ILE A 429 -3.82 17.03 -2.88
N ILE A 430 -5.15 17.00 -3.01
CA ILE A 430 -6.07 17.40 -1.92
C ILE A 430 -5.82 16.55 -0.66
N ALA A 431 -5.71 15.24 -0.80
CA ALA A 431 -5.46 14.33 0.33
C ALA A 431 -4.13 14.66 1.03
N LEU A 432 -3.06 14.86 0.25
CA LEU A 432 -1.73 15.11 0.80
C LEU A 432 -1.61 16.51 1.40
N VAL A 433 -2.29 17.52 0.85
CA VAL A 433 -2.37 18.85 1.46
C VAL A 433 -3.13 18.76 2.79
N HIS A 434 -4.27 18.07 2.82
CA HIS A 434 -5.02 17.82 4.06
C HIS A 434 -4.15 17.16 5.14
N CYS A 435 -3.49 16.04 4.80
CA CYS A 435 -2.61 15.34 5.72
C CYS A 435 -1.42 16.21 6.16
N SER A 436 -0.78 16.94 5.25
CA SER A 436 0.34 17.82 5.58
C SER A 436 -0.05 18.94 6.56
N LEU A 437 -1.30 19.40 6.51
CA LEU A 437 -1.83 20.44 7.39
C LEU A 437 -2.55 19.90 8.63
N ALA A 438 -2.58 18.57 8.81
CA ALA A 438 -3.17 17.98 10.00
C ALA A 438 -2.44 18.44 11.27
N GLY A 439 -3.22 18.77 12.30
CA GLY A 439 -2.71 19.21 13.61
C GLY A 439 -2.07 20.61 13.64
N VAL A 440 -2.14 21.39 12.55
CA VAL A 440 -1.65 22.77 12.53
C VAL A 440 -2.77 23.77 12.25
N ALA A 441 -2.77 24.88 12.99
CA ALA A 441 -3.73 25.96 12.81
C ALA A 441 -3.30 26.92 11.70
N GLY A 442 -4.16 27.11 10.70
CA GLY A 442 -4.01 28.10 9.63
C GLY A 442 -3.01 27.73 8.52
N PRO A 443 -2.78 28.65 7.56
CA PRO A 443 -1.93 28.39 6.40
C PRO A 443 -0.46 28.09 6.77
N ARG A 444 0.25 27.34 5.92
CA ARG A 444 1.68 26.99 6.11
C ARG A 444 2.46 27.07 4.82
N SER A 445 3.76 27.35 4.88
CA SER A 445 4.64 27.32 3.70
C SER A 445 4.53 26.00 2.93
N VAL A 446 4.60 26.04 1.59
CA VAL A 446 4.64 24.81 0.75
C VAL A 446 5.82 23.89 1.07
N HIS A 447 6.83 24.39 1.79
CA HIS A 447 7.90 23.58 2.37
C HIS A 447 7.36 22.42 3.22
N ARG A 448 6.26 22.62 3.95
CA ARG A 448 5.65 21.59 4.78
C ARG A 448 5.10 20.41 3.95
N LEU A 449 4.52 20.71 2.78
CA LEU A 449 4.09 19.66 1.85
C LEU A 449 5.29 18.89 1.30
N ALA A 450 6.40 19.57 0.98
CA ALA A 450 7.62 18.91 0.53
C ALA A 450 8.20 17.97 1.60
N GLN A 451 8.25 18.43 2.87
CA GLN A 451 8.66 17.59 4.00
C GLN A 451 7.75 16.36 4.15
N HIS A 452 6.44 16.57 4.15
CA HIS A 452 5.45 15.50 4.24
C HIS A 452 5.58 14.47 3.11
N LEU A 453 5.78 14.94 1.88
CA LEU A 453 5.99 14.09 0.70
C LEU A 453 7.31 13.30 0.77
N ALA A 454 8.36 13.87 1.36
CA ALA A 454 9.63 13.19 1.58
C ALA A 454 9.50 11.98 2.51
N GLU A 455 8.56 12.01 3.47
CA GLU A 455 8.29 10.86 4.36
C GLU A 455 7.73 9.63 3.63
N TYR A 456 7.15 9.85 2.45
CA TYR A 456 6.75 8.80 1.51
C TYR A 456 7.76 8.54 0.40
N GLY A 457 8.94 9.15 0.45
CA GLY A 457 9.99 9.00 -0.55
C GLY A 457 9.72 9.74 -1.87
N VAL A 458 8.87 10.77 -1.85
CA VAL A 458 8.71 11.71 -2.97
C VAL A 458 9.76 12.81 -2.86
N ALA A 459 10.65 12.89 -3.85
CA ALA A 459 11.74 13.86 -3.87
C ALA A 459 11.39 15.07 -4.73
N MET A 460 11.50 16.26 -4.14
CA MET A 460 11.40 17.55 -4.81
C MET A 460 12.12 18.62 -4.01
N ASP A 461 12.60 19.68 -4.67
CA ASP A 461 12.94 20.92 -3.99
C ASP A 461 11.66 21.75 -3.79
N HIS A 462 11.40 22.17 -2.56
CA HIS A 462 10.30 23.05 -2.22
C HIS A 462 10.36 24.40 -2.96
N ARG A 463 11.56 24.85 -3.37
CA ARG A 463 11.75 26.08 -4.15
C ARG A 463 11.25 25.97 -5.59
N ASP A 464 11.13 24.75 -6.11
CA ASP A 464 10.61 24.51 -7.46
C ASP A 464 9.08 24.47 -7.49
N ILE A 465 8.42 24.24 -6.33
CA ILE A 465 6.96 24.11 -6.23
C ILE A 465 6.24 25.29 -6.90
N PRO A 466 6.59 26.56 -6.66
CA PRO A 466 5.85 27.68 -7.24
C PRO A 466 5.80 27.73 -8.76
N GLN A 467 6.81 27.15 -9.42
CA GLN A 467 6.99 27.24 -10.88
C GLN A 467 6.71 25.92 -11.61
N ASN A 468 6.60 24.80 -10.88
CA ASN A 468 6.37 23.49 -11.48
C ASN A 468 4.87 23.15 -11.60
N GLU A 469 4.58 21.99 -12.20
CA GLU A 469 3.21 21.50 -12.39
C GLU A 469 2.45 21.33 -11.06
N LEU A 470 3.12 20.92 -9.98
CA LEU A 470 2.48 20.79 -8.67
C LEU A 470 1.99 22.16 -8.16
N GLY A 471 2.80 23.22 -8.28
CA GLY A 471 2.36 24.58 -7.95
C GLY A 471 1.19 25.07 -8.78
N HIS A 472 1.19 24.76 -10.09
CA HIS A 472 0.06 25.09 -10.95
C HIS A 472 -1.23 24.36 -10.50
N GLN A 473 -1.16 23.06 -10.23
CA GLN A 473 -2.30 22.29 -9.72
C GLN A 473 -2.78 22.79 -8.35
N LEU A 474 -1.86 23.12 -7.44
CA LEU A 474 -2.20 23.70 -6.14
C LEU A 474 -3.01 25.00 -6.29
N ARG A 475 -2.63 25.89 -7.22
CA ARG A 475 -3.39 27.12 -7.52
C ARG A 475 -4.76 26.83 -8.12
N MET A 476 -4.82 25.93 -9.10
CA MET A 476 -6.08 25.53 -9.76
C MET A 476 -7.08 24.92 -8.79
N LEU A 477 -6.59 24.20 -7.77
CA LEU A 477 -7.42 23.59 -6.73
C LEU A 477 -7.75 24.54 -5.58
N GLY A 478 -7.25 25.78 -5.59
CA GLY A 478 -7.46 26.75 -4.52
C GLY A 478 -6.79 26.35 -3.20
N LEU A 479 -5.70 25.56 -3.26
CA LEU A 479 -5.01 25.01 -2.09
C LEU A 479 -3.83 25.87 -1.62
N VAL A 480 -3.63 27.04 -2.23
CA VAL A 480 -2.53 27.95 -1.93
C VAL A 480 -2.95 29.42 -2.02
N LEU A 481 -2.25 30.26 -1.27
CA LEU A 481 -2.23 31.70 -1.36
C LEU A 481 -0.81 32.13 -1.72
N ASP A 482 -0.64 32.92 -2.78
CA ASP A 482 0.65 33.54 -3.07
C ASP A 482 0.94 34.62 -2.01
N SER A 483 2.09 34.52 -1.33
CA SER A 483 2.48 35.42 -0.25
C SER A 483 3.97 35.72 -0.34
N PRO A 484 4.37 36.99 -0.59
CA PRO A 484 5.78 37.37 -0.72
C PRO A 484 6.57 37.21 0.58
N ASP A 485 5.88 37.20 1.74
CA ASP A 485 6.48 37.06 3.06
C ASP A 485 6.73 35.59 3.46
N ALA A 486 6.21 34.62 2.68
CA ALA A 486 6.48 33.22 2.91
C ALA A 486 7.85 32.83 2.30
N GLU A 487 8.62 31.98 3.00
CA GLU A 487 9.95 31.51 2.57
C GLU A 487 9.99 30.96 1.13
N SER A 488 8.88 30.40 0.67
CA SER A 488 8.70 29.80 -0.65
C SER A 488 7.81 30.63 -1.60
N GLY A 489 7.36 31.81 -1.17
CA GLY A 489 6.41 32.64 -1.93
C GLY A 489 4.96 32.13 -1.93
N MET A 490 4.68 31.00 -1.28
CA MET A 490 3.37 30.34 -1.29
C MET A 490 2.99 29.74 0.06
N LEU A 491 1.73 29.91 0.46
CA LEU A 491 1.14 29.34 1.66
C LEU A 491 0.04 28.34 1.29
N LEU A 492 0.17 27.09 1.72
CA LEU A 492 -0.86 26.05 1.68
C LEU A 492 -2.05 26.44 2.57
N VAL A 493 -3.27 26.21 2.07
CA VAL A 493 -4.51 26.37 2.83
C VAL A 493 -5.23 25.03 3.01
N PRO A 494 -5.90 24.80 4.15
CA PRO A 494 -6.67 23.57 4.38
C PRO A 494 -7.78 23.40 3.33
N PRO A 495 -7.92 22.20 2.72
CA PRO A 495 -8.95 21.94 1.72
C PRO A 495 -10.35 21.84 2.32
N PHE A 496 -10.44 21.42 3.59
CA PHE A 496 -11.70 21.24 4.30
C PHE A 496 -11.77 22.24 5.44
N ARG A 497 -12.83 23.05 5.46
CA ARG A 497 -13.13 23.93 6.58
C ARG A 497 -14.04 23.17 7.55
N PRO A 498 -13.76 23.17 8.86
CA PRO A 498 -14.76 22.74 9.82
C PRO A 498 -15.99 23.61 9.61
N ASN A 499 -17.19 23.01 9.59
CA ASN A 499 -18.42 23.78 9.66
C ASN A 499 -18.44 24.50 11.01
N THR A 500 -17.92 25.72 11.08
CA THR A 500 -18.37 26.68 12.09
C THR A 500 -19.84 26.89 11.83
N ILE A 501 -20.69 26.16 12.56
CA ILE A 501 -22.10 26.48 12.68
C ILE A 501 -22.14 27.95 13.10
N LYS A 502 -22.55 28.82 12.19
CA LYS A 502 -22.97 30.19 12.52
C LYS A 502 -24.20 30.04 13.41
N GLY A 503 -23.98 30.06 14.72
CA GLY A 503 -25.01 29.82 15.72
C GLY A 503 -24.51 30.00 17.15
N ALA A 504 -23.60 30.95 17.37
CA ALA A 504 -23.47 31.60 18.66
C ALA A 504 -23.72 33.09 18.38
N THR A 505 -25.00 33.45 18.41
CA THR A 505 -25.42 34.85 18.46
C THR A 505 -24.89 35.49 19.73
N GLU A 506 -24.45 36.73 19.57
CA GLU A 506 -24.28 37.74 20.62
C GLU A 506 -25.43 37.78 21.64
#